data_AF-A0A369UV06-F1
#
_entry.id   AF-A0A369UV06-F1
#
_cell.length_a   1.000
_cell.length_b   1.000
_cell.length_c   1.000
_cell.angle_alpha   90.00
_cell.angle_beta   90.00
_cell.angle_gamma   90.00
#
_symmetry.space_group_name_H-M   'P 1'
#
loop_
_entity.id
_entity.type
_entity.pdbx_description
1 polymer ?
#
loop_
_entity_poly.entity_id
_entity_poly.type
_entity_poly.pdbx_seq_one_letter_code
_entity_poly.pdbx_strand_id
1 'polypeptide(L)' 'MTSGDFDGDGRGDVGVLYDNGQASDGASRTALWTLTSSGAGFGAPVRKWDSASFGSWNWGRSELT' A
#
# COMPACT_ATOMS: atom_id res chain seq x y z
N MET A 1 -3.31 3.34 -7.10
CA MET A 1 -4.40 3.20 -6.10
C MET A 1 -5.34 2.10 -6.57
N THR A 2 -5.96 1.37 -5.64
CA THR A 2 -6.91 0.29 -5.93
C THR A 2 -8.06 0.34 -4.93
N SER A 3 -9.16 -0.35 -5.23
CA SER A 3 -10.31 -0.52 -4.35
C SER A 3 -10.64 -2.01 -4.16
N GLY A 4 -11.07 -2.41 -2.97
CA GLY A 4 -11.43 -3.78 -2.63
C GLY A 4 -11.88 -3.90 -1.18
N ASP A 5 -12.35 -5.07 -0.75
CA ASP A 5 -12.66 -5.34 0.66
C ASP A 5 -11.41 -5.90 1.34
N PHE A 6 -10.66 -5.06 2.07
CA PHE A 6 -9.35 -5.41 2.62
C PHE A 6 -9.41 -5.81 4.11
N ASP A 7 -10.53 -5.58 4.78
CA ASP A 7 -10.77 -6.01 6.16
C ASP A 7 -11.85 -7.10 6.31
N GLY A 8 -12.57 -7.41 5.23
CA GLY A 8 -13.54 -8.51 5.15
C GLY A 8 -14.92 -8.15 5.71
N ASP A 9 -15.23 -6.85 5.86
CA ASP A 9 -16.52 -6.39 6.40
C ASP A 9 -17.63 -6.28 5.34
N GLY A 10 -17.33 -6.60 4.08
CA GLY A 10 -18.25 -6.53 2.94
C GLY A 10 -18.37 -5.13 2.33
N ARG A 11 -17.54 -4.17 2.73
CA ARG A 11 -17.50 -2.81 2.17
C ARG A 11 -16.28 -2.60 1.29
N GLY A 12 -16.38 -1.58 0.44
CA GLY A 12 -15.28 -1.17 -0.42
C GLY A 12 -14.29 -0.25 0.31
N ASP A 13 -13.08 -0.73 0.52
CA ASP A 13 -11.93 -0.02 1.05
C ASP A 13 -11.02 0.54 -0.05
N VAL A 14 -10.10 1.41 0.33
CA VAL A 14 -9.09 1.99 -0.58
C VAL A 14 -7.69 1.49 -0.23
N GLY A 15 -6.97 1.02 -1.24
CA GLY A 15 -5.56 0.63 -1.18
C GLY A 15 -4.67 1.65 -1.89
N VAL A 16 -3.63 2.13 -1.20
CA VAL A 16 -2.65 3.08 -1.73
C VAL A 16 -1.25 2.51 -1.60
N LEU A 17 -0.60 2.29 -2.74
CA LEU A 17 0.84 2.09 -2.79
C LEU A 17 1.51 3.47 -2.83
N TYR A 18 2.35 3.75 -1.85
CA TYR A 18 3.02 5.03 -1.70
C TYR A 18 4.54 4.86 -1.75
N ASP A 19 5.19 5.71 -2.55
CA ASP A 19 6.65 5.80 -2.59
C ASP A 19 7.11 6.68 -1.42
N ASN A 20 7.77 6.05 -0.45
CA ASN A 20 8.34 6.70 0.73
C ASN A 20 9.73 7.29 0.45
N GLY A 21 10.20 7.24 -0.79
CA GLY A 21 11.50 7.78 -1.21
C GLY A 21 12.66 6.89 -0.78
N GLN A 22 13.86 7.46 -0.80
CA GLN A 22 15.10 6.75 -0.50
C GLN A 22 15.42 6.86 1.00
N ALA A 23 15.62 5.72 1.65
CA ALA A 23 16.09 5.67 3.03
C ALA A 23 17.58 6.05 3.11
N SER A 24 18.06 6.32 4.33
CA SER A 24 19.45 6.71 4.60
C SER A 24 20.48 5.66 4.20
N ASP A 25 20.06 4.40 4.06
CA ASP A 25 20.87 3.27 3.57
C ASP A 25 20.94 3.20 2.03
N GLY A 26 20.31 4.14 1.33
CA GLY A 26 20.26 4.19 -0.13
C GLY A 26 19.14 3.35 -0.76
N ALA A 27 18.33 2.64 0.03
CA ALA A 27 17.27 1.79 -0.50
C ALA A 27 15.98 2.58 -0.75
N SER A 28 15.33 2.36 -1.90
CA SER A 28 13.99 2.85 -2.17
C SER A 28 12.97 2.15 -1.27
N ARG A 29 12.09 2.94 -0.65
CA ARG A 29 11.05 2.46 0.25
C ARG A 29 9.68 2.68 -0.36
N THR A 30 8.87 1.63 -0.38
CA THR A 30 7.47 1.70 -0.81
C THR A 30 6.63 1.02 0.26
N ALA A 31 5.47 1.59 0.56
CA ALA A 31 4.54 1.01 1.52
C ALA A 31 3.13 0.90 0.94
N LEU A 32 2.43 -0.16 1.32
CA LEU A 32 1.01 -0.33 1.04
C LEU A 32 0.21 0.12 2.26
N TRP A 33 -0.73 1.02 2.03
CA TRP A 33 -1.67 1.54 3.00
C TRP A 33 -3.09 1.16 2.62
N THR A 34 -3.93 0.86 3.61
CA THR A 34 -5.37 0.67 3.43
C THR A 34 -6.13 1.69 4.25
N LEU A 35 -7.20 2.22 3.67
CA LEU A 35 -8.18 3.05 4.35
C LEU A 35 -9.50 2.28 4.35
N THR A 36 -9.93 1.84 5.53
CA THR A 36 -11.14 1.04 5.67
C THR A 36 -12.39 1.91 5.63
N SER A 37 -13.44 1.42 4.98
CA SER A 37 -14.70 2.13 4.85
C SER A 37 -15.63 1.85 6.03
N SER A 38 -16.12 2.91 6.65
CA SER A 38 -17.19 2.83 7.64
C SER A 38 -18.60 2.90 7.03
N GLY A 39 -18.69 3.03 5.70
CA GLY A 39 -19.93 3.35 4.98
C GLY A 39 -20.32 4.84 5.00
N ALA A 40 -19.84 5.63 5.97
CA ALA A 40 -20.00 7.09 6.00
C ALA A 40 -18.73 7.85 5.59
N GLY A 41 -17.60 7.15 5.49
CA GLY A 41 -16.28 7.71 5.18
C GLY A 41 -15.18 6.69 5.45
N PHE A 42 -13.93 7.14 5.33
CA PHE A 42 -12.75 6.30 5.49
C PHE A 42 -12.03 6.53 6.82
N GLY A 43 -11.54 5.45 7.42
CA GLY A 43 -10.66 5.50 8.58
C GLY A 43 -9.27 6.04 8.25
N ALA A 44 -8.46 6.23 9.29
CA ALA A 44 -7.06 6.63 9.12
C ALA A 44 -6.28 5.58 8.31
N PRO A 45 -5.31 5.97 7.46
CA PRO A 45 -4.50 5.03 6.72
C PRO A 45 -3.73 4.07 7.64
N VAL A 46 -3.86 2.77 7.39
CA VAL A 46 -3.13 1.70 8.10
C VAL A 46 -2.10 1.09 7.18
N ARG A 47 -0.82 1.05 7.59
CA ARG A 47 0.24 0.39 6.82
C ARG A 47 0.10 -1.12 6.92
N LYS A 48 -0.17 -1.77 5.79
CA LYS A 48 -0.32 -3.23 5.72
C LYS A 48 0.98 -3.92 5.33
N TRP A 49 1.86 -3.23 4.62
CA TRP A 49 3.14 -3.76 4.18
C TRP A 49 4.16 -2.65 3.93
N ASP A 50 5.45 -2.95 4.11
CA ASP A 50 6.58 -2.11 3.73
C ASP A 50 7.65 -2.91 2.98
N SER A 51 8.31 -2.26 2.02
CA SER A 51 9.43 -2.85 1.28
C SER A 51 10.71 -2.96 2.10
N ALA A 52 10.73 -2.44 3.35
CA ALA A 52 11.91 -2.50 4.20
C ALA A 52 12.23 -3.91 4.68
N SER A 53 11.20 -4.74 4.80
CA SER A 53 11.33 -6.11 5.28
C SER A 53 11.82 -7.12 4.23
N PHE A 54 11.81 -6.79 2.92
CA PHE A 54 12.06 -7.79 1.86
C PHE A 54 13.15 -7.43 0.83
N GLY A 55 13.81 -6.28 0.95
CA GLY A 55 14.74 -5.82 -0.08
C GLY A 55 13.96 -5.31 -1.30
N SER A 56 14.03 -3.99 -1.50
CA SER A 56 13.54 -3.20 -2.64
C SER A 56 12.79 -3.97 -3.74
N TRP A 57 11.45 -4.02 -3.63
CA TRP A 57 10.62 -4.44 -4.74
C TRP A 57 10.70 -3.36 -5.84
N ASN A 58 11.36 -3.69 -6.95
CA ASN A 58 11.50 -2.82 -8.11
C ASN A 58 10.28 -2.98 -9.01
N TRP A 59 9.48 -1.91 -9.13
CA TRP A 59 8.31 -1.80 -10.02
C TRP A 59 8.64 -2.17 -11.49
N GLY A 60 9.90 -2.07 -11.93
CA GLY A 60 10.33 -2.40 -13.31
C GLY A 60 10.24 -3.88 -13.73
N ARG A 61 9.81 -4.80 -12.87
CA ARG A 61 9.55 -6.21 -13.23
C ARG A 61 8.06 -6.56 -13.31
N SER A 62 7.18 -5.56 -13.16
CA SER A 62 5.72 -5.71 -13.28
C SER A 62 5.19 -5.18 -14.62
N GLU A 63 6.02 -5.15 -15.65
CA GLU A 63 5.53 -5.03 -17.02
C GLU A 63 5.04 -6.41 -17.47
N LEU A 64 3.73 -6.54 -17.59
CA LEU A 64 3.09 -7.64 -18.30
C LEU A 64 3.11 -7.22 -19.78
N THR A 65 4.03 -7.80 -20.56
CA THR A 65 3.98 -7.73 -22.03
C THR A 65 2.79 -8.51 -22.56
#